data_AF-A0A2M7BF76-F1
#
_entry.id   AF-A0A2M7BF76-F1
#
_cell.length_a   1.000
_cell.length_b   1.000
_cell.length_c   1.000
_cell.angle_alpha   90.00
_cell.angle_beta   90.00
_cell.angle_gamma   90.00
#
_symmetry.space_group_name_H-M   'P 1'
#
loop_
_entity.id
_entity.type
_entity.pdbx_description
1 polymer ?
#
loop_
_entity_poly.entity_id
_entity_poly.type
_entity_poly.pdbx_seq_one_letter_code
_entity_poly.pdbx_strand_id
1 'polypeptide(L)'
;MLNIKPPDYQFCPFCGKKLKTKIQEERERKFCDFCHWTHYPCVATASAGVLVRKDKVLLVKRNREPYKNTWMFPAGFVELGERPEEA
;
A
#
# COMPACT_ATOMS: atom_id res chain seq x y z
N MET A 1 16.82 1.07 -7.37
CA MET A 1 15.65 0.52 -6.65
C MET A 1 15.25 1.49 -5.56
N LEU A 2 13.96 1.72 -5.33
CA LEU A 2 13.50 2.62 -4.25
C LEU A 2 13.91 2.04 -2.88
N ASN A 3 14.44 2.86 -1.99
CA ASN A 3 14.84 2.45 -0.64
C ASN A 3 13.63 2.46 0.32
N ILE A 4 12.72 1.50 0.15
CA ILE A 4 11.50 1.38 0.96
C ILE A 4 11.72 0.30 2.02
N LYS A 5 11.68 0.70 3.30
CA LYS A 5 11.72 -0.25 4.42
C LYS A 5 10.29 -0.74 4.72
N PRO A 6 10.06 -2.06 4.81
CA PRO A 6 8.75 -2.58 5.18
C PRO A 6 8.40 -2.22 6.64
N PRO A 7 7.12 -2.21 7.01
CA PRO A 7 6.71 -2.00 8.40
C PRO A 7 7.35 -3.02 9.36
N ASP A 8 7.83 -2.55 10.51
CA ASP A 8 8.48 -3.40 11.51
C ASP A 8 7.46 -4.00 12.49
N TYR A 9 6.69 -4.96 12.01
CA TYR A 9 5.73 -5.69 12.86
C TYR A 9 6.45 -6.46 13.97
N GLN A 10 6.09 -6.15 15.23
CA GLN A 10 6.65 -6.80 16.42
C GLN A 10 5.91 -8.08 16.81
N PHE A 11 4.61 -8.17 16.54
CA PHE A 11 3.73 -9.25 16.98
C PHE A 11 2.95 -9.84 15.82
N CYS A 12 2.64 -11.14 15.90
CA CYS A 12 1.88 -11.86 14.89
C CYS A 12 0.40 -11.42 14.94
N PRO A 13 -0.20 -11.02 13.81
CA PRO A 13 -1.59 -10.61 13.77
C PRO A 13 -2.58 -11.76 14.00
N PHE A 14 -2.14 -13.02 13.85
CA PHE A 14 -3.00 -14.21 14.01
C PHE A 14 -2.99 -14.78 15.44
N CYS A 15 -1.86 -14.71 16.15
CA CYS A 15 -1.71 -15.37 17.46
C CYS A 15 -1.13 -14.50 18.57
N GLY A 16 -0.74 -13.25 18.27
CA GLY A 16 -0.22 -12.28 19.25
C GLY A 16 1.21 -12.53 19.73
N LYS A 17 1.89 -13.62 19.33
CA LYS A 17 3.28 -13.90 19.73
C LYS A 17 4.29 -13.01 18.99
N LYS A 18 5.45 -12.79 19.60
CA LYS A 18 6.52 -11.96 19.04
C LYS A 18 7.05 -12.57 17.73
N LEU A 19 7.21 -11.74 16.70
CA LEU A 19 7.75 -12.16 15.41
C LEU A 19 9.27 -12.24 15.47
N LYS A 20 9.83 -13.17 14.71
CA LYS A 20 11.27 -13.34 14.46
C LYS A 20 11.59 -12.95 13.02
N THR A 21 12.86 -12.70 12.72
CA THR A 21 13.33 -12.45 11.35
C THR A 21 14.07 -13.68 10.83
N LYS A 22 13.82 -14.05 9.57
CA LYS A 22 14.60 -15.06 8.84
C LYS A 22 14.96 -14.55 7.46
N ILE A 23 16.02 -15.10 6.86
CA ILE A 23 16.32 -14.91 5.45
C ILE A 23 15.54 -15.97 4.66
N GLN A 24 14.74 -15.53 3.70
CA GLN A 24 14.01 -16.40 2.77
C GLN A 24 13.99 -15.73 1.39
N GLU A 25 14.41 -16.45 0.35
CA GLU A 25 14.52 -15.92 -1.02
C GLU A 25 15.37 -14.63 -1.07
N GLU A 26 16.54 -14.66 -0.41
CA GLU A 26 17.48 -13.52 -0.34
C GLU A 26 16.90 -12.25 0.31
N ARG A 27 15.76 -12.35 1.01
CA ARG A 27 15.10 -11.24 1.69
C ARG A 27 14.89 -11.52 3.16
N GLU A 28 15.04 -10.50 3.99
CA GLU A 28 14.62 -10.56 5.38
C GLU A 28 13.09 -10.53 5.48
N ARG A 29 12.53 -11.52 6.19
CA ARG A 29 11.09 -11.64 6.40
C ARG A 29 10.78 -11.84 7.87
N LYS A 30 9.73 -11.18 8.35
CA LYS A 30 9.16 -11.47 9.67
C LYS A 30 8.37 -12.78 9.58
N PHE A 31 8.53 -13.65 10.58
CA PHE A 31 7.77 -14.89 10.67
C PHE A 31 7.40 -15.20 12.12
N CYS A 32 6.33 -15.96 12.30
CA CYS A 32 5.92 -16.51 13.59
C CYS A 32 6.38 -17.96 13.69
N ASP A 33 7.10 -18.30 14.76
CA ASP A 33 7.56 -19.67 15.03
C ASP A 33 6.49 -20.58 15.64
N PHE A 34 5.38 -20.01 16.11
CA PHE A 34 4.28 -20.74 16.73
C PHE A 34 3.19 -21.16 15.75
N CYS A 35 2.71 -20.25 14.89
CA CYS A 35 1.67 -20.55 13.90
C CYS A 35 2.19 -20.61 12.46
N HIS A 36 3.50 -20.48 12.27
CA HIS A 36 4.19 -20.57 10.97
C HIS A 36 3.80 -19.52 9.93
N TRP A 37 3.03 -18.50 10.30
CA TRP A 37 2.72 -17.37 9.42
C TRP A 37 3.99 -16.57 9.07
N THR A 38 4.12 -16.18 7.81
CA THR A 38 5.21 -15.33 7.30
C THR A 38 4.64 -14.03 6.74
N HIS A 39 5.20 -12.91 7.13
CA HIS A 39 4.82 -11.59 6.63
C HIS A 39 5.43 -11.35 5.25
N TYR A 40 4.57 -11.16 4.27
CA TYR A 40 4.93 -10.63 2.95
C TYR A 40 4.43 -9.19 2.88
N PRO A 41 5.31 -8.18 2.76
CA PRO A 41 4.88 -6.80 2.63
C PRO A 41 3.99 -6.63 1.40
N CYS A 42 2.75 -6.20 1.61
CA CYS A 42 1.82 -5.89 0.54
C CYS A 42 2.09 -4.48 0.00
N VAL A 43 1.99 -4.31 -1.31
CA VAL A 43 1.97 -3.00 -1.95
C VAL A 43 0.51 -2.62 -2.16
N ALA A 44 0.09 -1.47 -1.62
CA ALA A 44 -1.26 -0.98 -1.83
C ALA A 44 -1.45 -0.54 -3.29
N THR A 45 -2.57 -0.94 -3.89
CA THR A 45 -2.94 -0.56 -5.25
C THR A 45 -3.89 0.63 -5.22
N ALA A 46 -3.70 1.57 -6.14
CA ALA A 46 -4.53 2.76 -6.27
C ALA A 46 -4.87 3.00 -7.74
N SER A 47 -6.10 3.46 -8.01
CA SER A 47 -6.54 3.93 -9.33
C SER A 47 -6.51 5.45 -9.39
N ALA A 48 -6.30 6.00 -10.59
CA ALA A 48 -6.43 7.43 -10.85
C ALA A 48 -7.20 7.63 -12.15
N GLY A 49 -8.22 8.49 -12.11
CA GLY A 49 -9.10 8.76 -13.25
C GLY A 49 -8.76 10.08 -13.94
N VAL A 50 -8.71 10.06 -15.28
CA VAL A 50 -8.60 11.29 -16.09
C VAL A 50 -9.96 11.59 -16.69
N LEU A 51 -10.68 12.54 -16.09
CA LEU A 51 -11.98 12.97 -16.61
C LEU A 51 -11.79 14.12 -17.60
N VAL A 52 -12.20 13.89 -18.85
CA VAL A 52 -12.10 14.85 -19.95
C VAL A 52 -13.49 15.40 -20.28
N ARG A 53 -13.61 16.73 -20.40
CA ARG A 53 -14.83 17.40 -20.87
C ARG A 53 -14.47 18.53 -21.83
N LYS A 54 -14.77 18.34 -23.12
CA LYS A 54 -14.25 19.18 -24.22
C LYS A 54 -12.71 19.19 -24.13
N ASP A 55 -12.07 20.35 -24.26
CA ASP A 55 -10.62 20.52 -24.18
C ASP A 55 -10.10 20.75 -22.74
N LYS A 56 -10.78 20.20 -21.73
CA LYS A 56 -10.45 20.39 -20.31
C LYS A 56 -10.37 19.06 -19.57
N VAL A 57 -9.50 19.00 -18.56
CA VAL A 57 -9.37 17.88 -17.62
C VAL A 57 -9.76 18.29 -16.20
N LEU A 58 -10.36 17.37 -15.45
CA LEU A 58 -10.65 17.57 -14.03
C LEU A 58 -9.41 17.32 -13.18
N LEU A 59 -9.06 18.29 -12.34
CA LEU A 59 -8.06 18.16 -11.29
C LEU A 59 -8.68 18.49 -9.93
N VAL A 60 -8.16 17.87 -8.88
CA VAL A 60 -8.50 18.16 -7.48
C VAL A 60 -7.30 18.78 -6.76
N LYS A 61 -7.57 19.68 -5.82
CA LYS A 61 -6.53 20.30 -4.99
C LYS A 61 -6.36 19.51 -3.70
N ARG A 62 -5.15 19.05 -3.42
CA ARG A 62 -4.83 18.23 -2.24
C ARG A 62 -4.98 19.02 -0.95
N ASN A 63 -5.67 18.45 0.04
CA ASN A 63 -5.85 19.06 1.36
C ASN A 63 -4.99 18.44 2.48
N ARG A 64 -4.22 17.39 2.18
CA ARG A 64 -3.40 16.65 3.15
C ARG A 64 -1.95 16.57 2.68
N GLU A 65 -1.03 16.52 3.64
CA GLU A 65 0.37 16.19 3.37
C GLU A 65 0.53 14.71 3.02
N PRO A 66 1.56 14.34 2.24
CA PRO A 66 2.53 15.22 1.56
C PRO A 66 1.89 15.97 0.38
N TYR A 67 2.48 17.09 -0.04
CA TYR A 67 2.05 17.88 -1.21
C TYR A 67 0.68 18.54 -1.05
N LYS A 68 0.38 19.10 0.13
CA LYS A 68 -0.82 19.91 0.31
C LYS A 68 -0.81 21.10 -0.68
N ASN A 69 -1.99 21.53 -1.11
CA ASN A 69 -2.22 22.63 -2.05
C ASN A 69 -1.74 22.43 -3.50
N THR A 70 -1.21 21.26 -3.87
CA THR A 70 -0.91 20.93 -5.27
C THR A 70 -2.12 20.33 -5.98
N TRP A 71 -2.08 20.32 -7.32
CA TRP A 71 -3.11 19.71 -8.17
C TRP A 71 -2.78 18.26 -8.49
N MET A 72 -3.79 17.38 -8.51
CA MET A 72 -3.66 15.98 -8.94
C MET A 72 -4.94 15.51 -9.65
N PHE A 73 -4.85 14.39 -10.36
CA PHE A 73 -6.03 13.67 -10.81
C PHE A 73 -6.81 13.09 -9.62
N PRO A 74 -8.15 12.99 -9.70
CA PRO A 74 -8.92 12.18 -8.76
C PRO A 74 -8.34 10.75 -8.68
N ALA A 75 -8.08 10.28 -7.47
CA ALA A 75 -7.47 8.97 -7.23
C ALA A 75 -7.87 8.42 -5.87
N GLY A 76 -7.84 7.09 -5.73
CA GLY A 76 -8.22 6.36 -4.53
C GLY A 76 -7.51 5.00 -4.43
N PHE A 77 -7.59 4.36 -3.27
CA PHE A 77 -7.17 2.97 -3.13
C PHE A 77 -8.19 2.06 -3.82
N VAL A 78 -7.72 0.97 -4.42
CA VAL A 78 -8.59 -0.10 -4.93
C VAL A 78 -8.94 -1.02 -3.76
N GLU A 79 -10.22 -1.24 -3.50
CA GLU A 79 -10.68 -2.11 -2.42
C GLU A 79 -10.69 -3.59 -2.82
N LEU A 80 -10.76 -4.46 -1.81
CA LEU A 80 -10.81 -5.90 -2.04
C LEU A 80 -12.07 -6.27 -2.84
N GLY A 81 -11.85 -6.86 -4.02
CA GLY A 81 -12.93 -7.29 -4.92
C GLY A 81 -13.26 -6.28 -6.01
N GLU A 82 -12.66 -5.08 -5.99
CA GLU A 82 -12.79 -4.11 -7.07
C GLU A 82 -11.72 -4.35 -8.14
N ARG A 83 -12.14 -4.18 -9.40
CA ARG A 83 -11.19 -3.92 -10.47
C ARG A 83 -10.73 -2.46 -10.41
N PRO A 84 -9.53 -2.13 -10.92
CA PRO A 84 -9.09 -0.73 -10.97
C PRO A 84 -10.03 0.23 -11.70
N GLU A 85 -10.86 -0.27 -12.63
CA GLU A 85 -11.86 0.54 -13.34
C GLU A 85 -13.15 0.78 -12.55
N GLU A 86 -13.37 0.05 -11.46
CA GLU A 86 -14.55 0.17 -10.58
C GLU A 86 -14.28 1.13 -9.40
N ALA A 87 -13.00 1.44 -9.14
CA ALA A 87 -12.51 2.28 -8.04
C ALA A 87 -12.29 3.75 -8.43
#